data_AF-A0A5M9QLG0-F1
#
_entry.id   AF-A0A5M9QLG0-F1
#
_cell.length_a   1.000
_cell.length_b   1.000
_cell.length_c   1.000
_cell.angle_alpha   90.00
_cell.angle_beta   90.00
_cell.angle_gamma   90.00
#
_symmetry.space_group_name_H-M   'P 1'
#
loop_
_entity.id
_entity.type
_entity.pdbx_description
1 polymer ?
#
loop_
_entity_poly.entity_id
_entity_poly.type
_entity_poly.pdbx_seq_one_letter_code
_entity_poly.pdbx_strand_id
1 'polypeptide(L)' 'MHKHLPTILDFFSGLFVGVGIGGAVLAFYVTYFLTGLLFLSALAGALVCCVFVFFSLVAKSLSVLLRKSV' A
#
# COMPACT_ATOMS: atom_id res chain seq x y z
N MET A 1 -1.28 4.45 27.54
CA MET A 1 -1.26 4.81 26.10
C MET A 1 -0.56 3.77 25.19
N HIS A 2 0.32 2.88 25.68
CA HIS A 2 1.08 1.93 24.85
C HIS A 2 0.31 0.76 24.20
N LYS A 3 -0.94 0.47 24.60
CA LYS A 3 -1.72 -0.68 24.07
C LYS A 3 -2.39 -0.42 22.71
N HIS A 4 -2.54 0.83 22.28
CA HIS A 4 -3.28 1.16 21.04
C HIS A 4 -2.42 1.21 19.78
N LEU A 5 -1.10 1.33 19.93
CA LEU A 5 -0.15 1.38 18.82
C LEU A 5 -0.24 0.18 17.86
N PRO A 6 -0.28 -1.09 18.33
CA PRO A 6 -0.35 -2.24 17.42
C PRO A 6 -1.68 -2.28 16.64
N THR A 7 -2.79 -1.90 17.26
CA THR A 7 -4.11 -1.83 16.61
C THR A 7 -4.13 -0.77 15.50
N ILE A 8 -3.52 0.38 15.74
CA ILE A 8 -3.41 1.46 14.77
C ILE A 8 -2.57 1.02 13.57
N LEU A 9 -1.45 0.30 13.80
CA LEU A 9 -0.62 -0.22 12.71
C LEU A 9 -1.32 -1.30 11.88
N ASP A 10 -2.08 -2.19 12.50
CA ASP A 10 -2.88 -3.18 11.77
C ASP A 10 -3.96 -2.50 10.89
N PHE A 11 -4.58 -1.42 11.38
CA PHE A 11 -5.51 -0.61 10.59
C PHE A 11 -4.81 0.04 9.38
N PHE A 12 -3.64 0.66 9.58
CA PHE A 12 -2.87 1.24 8.48
C PHE A 12 -2.41 0.19 7.47
N SER A 13 -2.01 -1.01 7.92
CA SER A 13 -1.64 -2.12 7.02
C SER A 13 -2.79 -2.48 6.06
N GLY A 14 -4.02 -2.57 6.58
CA GLY A 14 -5.22 -2.80 5.75
C GLY A 14 -5.53 -1.62 4.83
N LEU A 15 -5.41 -0.39 5.34
CA LEU A 15 -5.61 0.84 4.55
C LEU A 15 -4.64 0.91 3.37
N PHE A 16 -3.35 0.60 3.59
CA PHE A 16 -2.34 0.63 2.53
C PHE A 16 -2.64 -0.36 1.42
N VAL A 17 -3.15 -1.56 1.73
CA VAL A 17 -3.55 -2.52 0.68
C VAL A 17 -4.75 -1.98 -0.12
N GLY A 18 -5.76 -1.45 0.56
CA GLY A 18 -6.94 -0.88 -0.11
C GLY A 18 -6.59 0.30 -1.01
N VAL A 19 -5.81 1.26 -0.50
CA VAL A 19 -5.32 2.41 -1.26
C VAL A 19 -4.36 1.98 -2.36
N GLY A 20 -3.54 0.95 -2.14
CA GLY A 20 -2.64 0.40 -3.15
C GLY A 20 -3.38 -0.16 -4.36
N ILE A 21 -4.44 -0.94 -4.14
CA ILE A 21 -5.26 -1.49 -5.23
C ILE A 21 -6.01 -0.36 -5.95
N GLY A 22 -6.69 0.52 -5.20
CA GLY A 22 -7.42 1.64 -5.80
C GLY A 22 -6.51 2.61 -6.56
N GLY A 23 -5.35 2.93 -5.98
CA GLY A 23 -4.33 3.78 -6.57
C GLY A 23 -3.69 3.17 -7.81
N ALA A 24 -3.45 1.85 -7.83
CA ALA A 24 -2.93 1.16 -9.00
C ALA A 24 -3.91 1.20 -10.18
N VAL A 25 -5.20 0.98 -9.93
CA VAL A 25 -6.24 1.07 -10.96
C VAL A 25 -6.38 2.50 -11.47
N LEU A 26 -6.40 3.49 -10.57
CA LEU A 26 -6.47 4.89 -10.94
C LEU A 26 -5.24 5.32 -11.77
N ALA A 27 -4.04 4.95 -11.32
CA ALA A 27 -2.79 5.24 -12.04
C ALA A 27 -2.77 4.59 -13.43
N PHE A 28 -3.28 3.36 -13.56
CA PHE A 28 -3.44 2.71 -14.86
C PHE A 28 -4.30 3.57 -15.80
N TYR A 29 -5.53 3.92 -15.40
CA TYR A 29 -6.43 4.71 -16.25
C TYR A 29 -5.87 6.09 -16.59
N VAL A 30 -5.29 6.80 -15.62
CA VAL A 30 -4.71 8.13 -15.84
C VAL A 30 -3.54 8.07 -16.82
N THR A 31 -2.61 7.13 -16.62
CA THR A 31 -1.43 7.01 -17.48
C THR A 31 -1.81 6.53 -18.88
N TYR A 32 -2.80 5.64 -18.99
CA TYR A 32 -3.33 5.18 -20.27
C TYR A 32 -4.00 6.33 -21.04
N PHE A 33 -4.80 7.14 -20.36
CA PHE A 33 -5.46 8.30 -20.97
C PHE A 33 -4.45 9.33 -21.50
N LEU A 34 -3.35 9.56 -20.78
CA LEU A 34 -2.34 10.55 -21.17
C LEU A 34 -1.40 10.07 -22.28
N THR A 35 -1.02 8.80 -22.29
CA THR A 35 0.05 8.29 -23.18
C THR A 35 -0.45 7.33 -24.26
N GLY A 36 -1.62 6.73 -24.09
CA GLY A 36 -2.15 5.69 -24.98
C GLY A 36 -1.38 4.36 -24.93
N LEU A 37 -0.31 4.27 -24.13
CA LEU A 37 0.58 3.11 -24.07
C LEU A 37 0.17 2.17 -22.92
N LEU A 38 -0.37 1.00 -23.27
CA LEU A 38 -0.77 -0.03 -22.32
C LEU A 38 0.40 -0.49 -21.42
N PHE A 39 1.59 -0.65 -22.00
CA PHE A 39 2.76 -1.11 -21.24
C PHE A 39 3.19 -0.11 -20.16
N LEU A 40 3.26 1.18 -20.52
CA LEU A 40 3.66 2.24 -19.59
C LEU A 40 2.64 2.41 -18.46
N SER A 41 1.36 2.30 -18.81
CA SER A 41 0.25 2.35 -17.87
C SER A 41 0.23 1.16 -16.90
N ALA A 42 0.46 -0.06 -17.40
CA ALA A 42 0.60 -1.25 -16.56
C ALA A 42 1.81 -1.14 -15.62
N LEU A 43 2.94 -0.63 -16.11
CA LEU A 43 4.14 -0.42 -15.30
C LEU A 43 3.90 0.62 -14.18
N ALA A 44 3.20 1.71 -14.48
CA ALA A 44 2.83 2.73 -13.49
C ALA A 44 1.89 2.17 -12.41
N GLY A 45 0.84 1.44 -12.82
CA GLY A 45 -0.07 0.78 -11.88
C GLY A 45 0.63 -0.27 -11.01
N ALA A 46 1.52 -1.08 -11.61
CA ALA A 46 2.32 -2.07 -10.88
C ALA A 46 3.27 -1.40 -9.87
N LEU A 47 3.94 -0.31 -10.24
CA LEU A 47 4.79 0.47 -9.33
C LEU A 47 4.02 0.98 -8.12
N VAL A 48 2.84 1.58 -8.34
CA VAL A 48 1.98 2.05 -7.24
C VAL A 48 1.60 0.88 -6.33
N CYS A 49 1.13 -0.24 -6.90
CA CYS A 49 0.77 -1.42 -6.13
C CYS A 49 1.96 -1.93 -5.28
N CYS A 50 3.15 -2.05 -5.88
CA CYS A 50 4.36 -2.51 -5.19
C CYS A 50 4.74 -1.62 -4.00
N VAL A 51 4.68 -0.29 -4.15
CA VAL A 51 5.00 0.65 -3.07
C VAL A 51 4.03 0.48 -1.90
N PHE A 52 2.73 0.40 -2.17
CA PHE A 52 1.72 0.27 -1.12
C PHE A 52 1.73 -1.11 -0.43
N VAL A 53 2.00 -2.19 -1.19
CA VAL A 53 2.21 -3.52 -0.60
C VAL A 53 3.44 -3.52 0.31
N PHE A 54 4.53 -2.86 -0.09
CA PHE A 54 5.71 -2.71 0.75
C PHE A 54 5.39 -1.98 2.06
N PHE A 55 4.68 -0.85 2.01
CA PHE A 55 4.26 -0.13 3.22
C PHE A 55 3.33 -0.97 4.11
N SER A 56 2.45 -1.78 3.52
CA SER A 56 1.60 -2.70 4.27
C SER A 56 2.42 -3.76 5.03
N LEU A 57 3.45 -4.32 4.38
CA LEU A 57 4.38 -5.28 5.00
C LEU A 57 5.17 -4.63 6.13
N VAL A 58 5.64 -3.40 5.96
CA VAL A 58 6.37 -2.63 6.99
C VAL A 58 5.47 -2.33 8.20
N ALA A 59 4.22 -1.91 7.97
CA ALA A 59 3.28 -1.66 9.06
C ALA A 59 2.97 -2.95 9.85
N LYS A 60 2.83 -4.08 9.15
CA LYS A 60 2.56 -5.37 9.78
C LYS A 60 3.78 -5.91 10.53
N SER A 61 4.99 -5.74 10.01
CA SER A 61 6.21 -6.16 10.69
C SER A 61 6.47 -5.33 11.96
N LEU A 62 6.24 -4.01 11.92
CA LEU A 62 6.30 -3.17 13.12
C LEU A 62 5.23 -3.56 14.14
N SER A 63 3.99 -3.88 13.72
CA SER A 63 2.93 -4.28 14.67
C SER A 63 3.30 -5.55 15.44
N VAL A 64 3.87 -6.54 14.74
CA VAL A 64 4.38 -7.77 15.35
C VAL A 64 5.56 -7.48 16.28
N LEU A 65 6.50 -6.61 15.88
CA LEU A 65 7.66 -6.27 16.70
C LEU A 65 7.23 -5.58 18.02
N LEU A 66 6.30 -4.63 17.93
CA LEU A 66 5.73 -3.91 19.07
C LEU A 66 4.94 -4.82 20.02
N ARG A 67 4.20 -5.79 19.48
CA ARG A 67 3.53 -6.83 20.30
C ARG A 67 4.51 -7.76 21.01
N LYS A 68 5.74 -7.90 20.51
CA LYS A 68 6.78 -8.75 21.10
C LYS A 68 7.64 -8.00 22.12
N SER A 69 7.77 -6.68 22.01
CA SER A 69 8.58 -5.85 22.90
C SER A 69 7.84 -5.31 24.13
N VAL A 70 6.50 -5.33 24.12
CA VAL A 70 5.62 -4.90 25.23
C VAL A 70 5.09 -6.13 25.95
#